data_AF-A0A4Y2FGB7-F1
#
_entry.id   AF-A0A4Y2FGB7-F1
#
_cell.length_a   1.000
_cell.length_b   1.000
_cell.length_c   1.000
_cell.angle_alpha   90.00
_cell.angle_beta   90.00
_cell.angle_gamma   90.00
#
_symmetry.space_group_name_H-M   'P 1'
#
loop_
_entity.id
_entity.type
_entity.pdbx_description
1 polymer ?
#
loop_
_entity_poly.entity_id
_entity_poly.type
_entity_poly.pdbx_seq_one_letter_code
_entity_poly.pdbx_strand_id
1 'polypeptide(L)'
;MCGILFLHPSIYLKNVVAGVICRNSFFAHPGIILLCMLKDERPHIRELAARRIIKSRESSSNGKSVHVFLPPKLNFEATNYTEMIDWSSITITSQPIFRDISTDVFKFIVHDKKNPENFVHFPCHTQVVERYVKLVTEATAEVYGFQNRDGFIRSTFFSQSIMPEFDHKADFKSLPAD
;
A
#
# COMPACT_ATOMS: atom_id res chain seq x y z
N MET A 1 3.68 -0.78 -16.25
CA MET A 1 3.50 0.69 -16.11
C MET A 1 2.48 1.12 -17.16
N CYS A 2 1.25 1.40 -16.76
CA CYS A 2 0.18 1.76 -17.70
C CYS A 2 0.28 3.27 -17.98
N GLY A 3 0.65 3.62 -19.21
CA GLY A 3 0.67 5.00 -19.69
C GLY A 3 -0.76 5.52 -19.82
N ILE A 4 -1.21 6.27 -18.82
CA ILE A 4 -2.41 7.10 -18.93
C ILE A 4 -1.99 8.34 -19.72
N LEU A 5 -2.53 8.50 -20.92
CA LEU A 5 -2.38 9.72 -21.73
C LEU A 5 -2.74 10.95 -20.90
N PHE A 6 -1.73 11.77 -20.64
CA PHE A 6 -1.81 13.04 -19.93
C PHE A 6 -2.50 14.10 -20.81
N LEU A 7 -3.81 14.26 -20.67
CA LEU A 7 -4.36 15.62 -20.62
C LEU A 7 -3.93 16.16 -19.25
N HIS A 8 -3.11 17.22 -19.23
CA HIS A 8 -2.68 17.86 -17.98
C HIS A 8 -3.89 18.12 -17.09
N PRO A 9 -4.12 17.35 -16.01
CA PRO A 9 -5.30 17.51 -15.19
C PRO A 9 -5.24 18.90 -14.56
N SER A 10 -6.39 19.58 -14.43
CA SER A 10 -6.45 20.84 -13.70
C SER A 10 -5.85 20.67 -12.30
N ILE A 11 -5.23 21.72 -11.75
CA ILE A 11 -4.62 21.67 -10.41
C ILE A 11 -5.61 21.16 -9.36
N TYR A 12 -6.89 21.53 -9.51
CA TYR A 12 -7.99 21.03 -8.70
C TYR A 12 -8.14 19.51 -8.77
N LEU A 13 -8.18 18.94 -9.97
CA LEU A 13 -8.33 17.50 -10.16
C LEU A 13 -7.12 16.73 -9.61
N LYS A 14 -5.91 17.27 -9.77
CA LYS A 14 -4.69 16.70 -9.16
C LYS A 14 -4.80 16.65 -7.63
N ASN A 15 -5.29 17.72 -7.00
CA ASN A 15 -5.44 17.78 -5.54
C ASN A 15 -6.48 16.80 -5.02
N VAL A 16 -7.62 16.65 -5.71
CA VAL A 16 -8.65 15.67 -5.35
C VAL A 16 -8.10 14.25 -5.43
N VAL A 17 -7.45 13.91 -6.55
CA VAL A 17 -6.87 12.57 -6.75
C VAL A 17 -5.75 12.29 -5.73
N ALA A 18 -4.84 13.24 -5.51
CA ALA A 18 -3.78 13.11 -4.52
C ALA A 18 -4.35 12.88 -3.11
N GLY A 19 -5.41 13.60 -2.74
CA GLY A 19 -6.12 13.39 -1.47
C GLY A 19 -6.68 11.97 -1.33
N VAL A 20 -7.30 11.43 -2.38
CA VAL A 20 -7.81 10.05 -2.39
C VAL A 20 -6.68 9.02 -2.28
N ILE A 21 -5.57 9.22 -2.99
CA ILE A 21 -4.42 8.32 -2.95
C ILE A 21 -3.78 8.34 -1.55
N CYS A 22 -3.57 9.51 -0.96
CA CYS A 22 -2.98 9.64 0.39
C CYS A 22 -3.85 8.98 1.47
N ARG A 23 -5.18 9.04 1.36
CA ARG A 23 -6.06 8.33 2.32
C ARG A 23 -5.97 6.81 2.24
N ASN A 24 -5.51 6.27 1.10
CA ASN A 24 -5.39 4.85 0.82
C ASN A 24 -3.92 4.41 0.63
N SER A 25 -2.95 5.18 1.12
CA SER A 25 -1.51 4.94 0.89
C SER A 25 -0.92 3.78 1.71
N PHE A 26 -1.75 2.85 2.17
CA PHE A 26 -1.35 1.70 2.97
C PHE A 26 -0.29 0.81 2.30
N PHE A 27 -0.27 0.76 0.97
CA PHE A 27 0.77 0.06 0.19
C PHE A 27 2.16 0.67 0.39
N ALA A 28 2.24 1.96 0.74
CA ALA A 28 3.49 2.67 1.01
C ALA A 28 3.90 2.57 2.49
N HIS A 29 3.23 1.74 3.29
CA HIS A 29 3.63 1.52 4.67
C HIS A 29 5.13 1.16 4.74
N PRO A 30 5.91 1.70 5.71
CA PRO A 30 7.36 1.52 5.77
C PRO A 30 7.79 0.07 5.64
N GLY A 31 6.95 -0.86 6.07
CA GLY A 31 7.22 -2.28 6.00
C GLY A 31 7.24 -2.91 4.65
N ILE A 32 6.24 -2.55 3.85
CA ILE A 32 6.16 -3.00 2.48
C ILE A 32 7.33 -2.42 1.70
N ILE A 33 7.67 -1.14 1.94
CA ILE A 33 8.82 -0.52 1.29
C ILE A 33 10.14 -1.17 1.73
N LEU A 34 10.36 -1.41 3.03
CA LEU A 34 11.55 -2.12 3.53
C LEU A 34 11.68 -3.52 2.94
N LEU A 35 10.56 -4.23 2.79
CA LEU A 35 10.52 -5.54 2.15
C LEU A 35 11.00 -5.46 0.69
N CYS A 36 10.48 -4.51 -0.08
CA CYS A 36 10.93 -4.26 -1.45
C CYS A 36 12.42 -3.90 -1.49
N MET A 37 12.87 -3.02 -0.59
CA MET A 37 14.26 -2.59 -0.51
C MET A 37 15.22 -3.75 -0.22
N LEU A 38 14.82 -4.75 0.59
CA LEU A 38 15.63 -5.95 0.84
C LEU A 38 15.82 -6.83 -0.40
N LYS A 39 14.87 -6.79 -1.34
CA LYS A 39 14.94 -7.54 -2.61
C LYS A 39 15.45 -6.70 -3.79
N ASP A 40 15.78 -5.42 -3.57
CA ASP A 40 16.32 -4.54 -4.60
C ASP A 40 17.68 -5.07 -5.11
N GLU A 41 17.94 -4.91 -6.41
CA GLU A 41 19.20 -5.30 -7.05
C GLU A 41 20.39 -4.48 -6.54
N ARG A 42 20.14 -3.23 -6.14
CA ARG A 42 21.16 -2.27 -5.70
C ARG A 42 21.61 -2.59 -4.27
N PRO A 43 22.89 -2.93 -4.03
CA PRO A 43 23.38 -3.34 -2.70
C PRO A 43 23.17 -2.30 -1.60
N HIS A 44 23.37 -1.01 -1.90
CA HIS A 44 23.24 0.08 -0.94
C HIS A 44 21.80 0.24 -0.40
N ILE A 45 20.79 -0.14 -1.18
CA ILE A 45 19.38 -0.06 -0.77
C ILE A 45 19.02 -1.20 0.16
N ARG A 46 19.51 -2.40 -0.15
CA ARG A 46 19.37 -3.56 0.75
C ARG A 46 20.03 -3.30 2.09
N GLU A 47 21.24 -2.76 2.08
CA GLU A 47 21.99 -2.37 3.28
C GLU A 47 21.20 -1.34 4.10
N LEU A 48 20.66 -0.30 3.46
CA LEU A 48 19.83 0.72 4.12
C LEU A 48 18.59 0.12 4.79
N ALA A 49 17.90 -0.82 4.11
CA ALA A 49 16.74 -1.49 4.68
C ALA A 49 17.11 -2.37 5.88
N ALA A 50 18.17 -3.16 5.76
CA ALA A 50 18.67 -4.01 6.84
C ALA A 50 19.02 -3.18 8.09
N ARG A 51 19.73 -2.06 7.93
CA ARG A 51 20.03 -1.13 9.04
C ARG A 51 18.77 -0.59 9.71
N ARG A 52 17.77 -0.18 8.93
CA ARG A 52 16.50 0.34 9.46
C ARG A 52 15.72 -0.73 10.24
N ILE A 53 15.73 -1.98 9.78
CA ILE A 53 15.07 -3.10 10.47
C ILE A 53 15.79 -3.45 11.78
N ILE A 54 17.13 -3.49 11.78
CA ILE A 54 17.90 -3.72 13.01
C ILE A 54 17.58 -2.63 14.05
N LYS A 55 17.64 -1.36 13.64
CA LYS A 55 17.33 -0.21 14.51
C LYS A 55 15.89 -0.23 15.04
N SER A 56 14.92 -0.66 14.24
CA SER A 56 13.51 -0.71 14.68
C SER A 56 13.25 -1.81 15.70
N ARG A 57 14.01 -2.92 15.65
CA ARG A 57 13.98 -3.98 16.66
C ARG A 57 14.63 -3.57 17.97
N GLU A 58 15.74 -2.84 17.90
CA GLU A 58 16.42 -2.32 19.09
C GLU A 58 15.55 -1.27 19.80
N SER A 59 14.79 -0.49 19.04
CA SER A 59 13.86 0.53 19.56
C SER A 59 12.55 -0.03 20.10
N SER A 60 12.21 -1.31 19.86
CA SER A 60 10.95 -1.87 20.34
C SER A 60 11.04 -2.20 21.83
N SER A 61 10.35 -1.42 22.67
CA SER A 61 10.15 -1.77 24.08
C SER A 61 9.30 -3.05 24.19
N ASN A 62 9.55 -3.91 25.18
CA ASN A 62 8.80 -5.16 25.43
C ASN A 62 7.29 -4.98 25.72
N GLY A 63 6.75 -3.77 25.60
CA GLY A 63 5.33 -3.50 25.77
C GLY A 63 4.52 -3.99 24.57
N LYS A 64 3.44 -4.72 24.83
CA LYS A 64 2.42 -5.10 23.84
C LYS A 64 1.63 -3.86 23.39
N SER A 65 2.27 -2.90 22.73
CA SER A 65 1.57 -1.77 22.11
C SER A 65 0.91 -2.24 20.81
N VAL A 66 -0.39 -1.98 20.66
CA VAL A 66 -1.09 -2.22 19.40
C VAL A 66 -0.43 -1.37 18.30
N HIS A 67 0.01 -2.01 17.21
CA HIS A 67 0.51 -1.28 16.04
C HIS A 67 -0.65 -0.60 15.34
N VAL A 68 -0.69 0.73 15.39
CA VAL A 68 -1.63 1.52 14.60
C VAL A 68 -1.10 1.60 13.17
N PHE A 69 -1.86 1.05 12.23
CA PHE A 69 -1.51 1.07 10.81
C PHE A 69 -2.03 2.37 10.19
N LEU A 70 -1.17 3.41 10.18
CA LEU A 70 -1.51 4.71 9.61
C LEU A 70 -0.99 4.84 8.17
N PRO A 71 -1.81 5.40 7.25
CA PRO A 71 -1.35 5.67 5.90
C PRO A 71 -0.26 6.76 5.93
N PRO A 72 0.93 6.50 5.36
CA PRO A 72 2.00 7.49 5.33
C PRO A 72 1.67 8.62 4.35
N LYS A 73 2.22 9.81 4.62
CA LYS A 73 2.19 10.90 3.66
C LYS A 73 3.10 10.56 2.48
N LEU A 74 2.52 10.56 1.29
CA LEU A 74 3.26 10.27 0.05
C LEU A 74 3.98 11.50 -0.48
N ASN A 75 5.17 11.27 -1.03
CA ASN A 75 5.88 12.21 -1.85
C ASN A 75 5.56 11.96 -3.33
N PHE A 76 4.71 12.81 -3.93
CA PHE A 76 4.35 12.70 -5.34
C PHE A 76 5.46 13.12 -6.32
N GLU A 77 6.49 13.80 -5.82
CA GLU A 77 7.68 14.20 -6.60
C GLU A 77 8.78 13.12 -6.55
N ALA A 78 8.54 12.00 -5.88
CA ALA A 78 9.51 10.92 -5.75
C ALA A 78 9.82 10.29 -7.11
N THR A 79 11.11 10.19 -7.43
CA THR A 79 11.58 9.49 -8.65
C THR A 79 11.83 8.00 -8.40
N ASN A 80 12.05 7.63 -7.14
CA ASN A 80 12.28 6.26 -6.71
C ASN A 80 11.29 5.87 -5.61
N TYR A 81 10.88 4.60 -5.58
CA TYR A 81 10.00 4.08 -4.53
C TYR A 81 10.62 4.20 -3.12
N THR A 82 11.95 4.27 -3.02
CA THR A 82 12.65 4.51 -1.75
C THR A 82 12.40 5.91 -1.18
N GLU A 83 11.97 6.87 -2.00
CA GLU A 83 11.70 8.26 -1.63
C GLU A 83 10.19 8.56 -1.54
N MET A 84 9.36 7.54 -1.77
CA MET A 84 7.90 7.65 -1.80
C MET A 84 7.31 8.07 -0.45
N ILE A 85 8.03 7.81 0.65
CA ILE A 85 7.67 8.24 1.99
C ILE A 85 8.82 9.02 2.61
N ASP A 86 8.46 9.96 3.49
CA ASP A 86 9.44 10.66 4.31
C ASP A 86 9.82 9.78 5.53
N TRP A 87 11.02 9.20 5.44
CA TRP A 87 11.58 8.35 6.49
C TRP A 87 11.92 9.10 7.78
N SER A 88 12.01 10.43 7.75
CA SER A 88 12.33 11.24 8.94
C SER A 88 11.10 11.49 9.80
N SER A 89 9.91 11.61 9.19
CA SER A 89 8.64 11.82 9.90
C SER A 89 7.97 10.53 10.35
N ILE A 90 8.43 9.36 9.87
CA ILE A 90 7.80 8.08 10.20
C ILE A 90 8.64 7.28 11.20
N THR A 91 8.04 6.96 12.33
CA THR A 91 8.62 6.01 13.29
C THR A 91 8.52 4.59 12.73
N ILE A 92 9.66 4.01 12.34
CA ILE A 92 9.73 2.60 11.95
C ILE A 92 9.68 1.76 13.22
N THR A 93 8.53 1.17 13.50
CA THR A 93 8.42 0.18 14.58
C THR A 93 8.90 -1.20 14.11
N SER A 94 9.26 -2.08 15.05
CA SER A 94 9.47 -3.50 14.73
C SER A 94 8.22 -4.06 14.06
N GLN A 95 8.37 -4.72 12.93
CA GLN A 95 7.23 -5.12 12.13
C GLN A 95 6.97 -6.62 12.17
N PRO A 96 5.69 -7.03 12.24
CA PRO A 96 5.33 -8.45 12.27
C PRO A 96 5.91 -9.25 11.10
N ILE A 97 5.96 -8.67 9.90
CA ILE A 97 6.47 -9.35 8.69
C ILE A 97 7.94 -9.76 8.79
N PHE A 98 8.74 -9.06 9.61
CA PHE A 98 10.13 -9.39 9.82
C PHE A 98 10.32 -10.22 11.08
N ARG A 99 9.32 -10.37 11.97
CA ARG A 99 9.48 -10.91 13.32
C ARG A 99 10.21 -12.26 13.37
N ASP A 100 9.89 -13.15 12.44
CA ASP A 100 10.40 -14.52 12.44
C ASP A 100 11.79 -14.64 11.79
N ILE A 101 12.32 -13.57 11.21
CA ILE A 101 13.65 -13.53 10.58
C ILE A 101 14.68 -13.14 11.65
N SER A 102 15.73 -13.94 11.85
CA SER A 102 16.81 -13.60 12.80
C SER A 102 17.48 -12.26 12.45
N THR A 103 17.86 -11.49 13.49
CA THR A 103 18.62 -10.24 13.33
C THR A 103 19.96 -10.46 12.63
N ASP A 104 20.55 -11.65 12.76
CA ASP A 104 21.84 -11.99 12.16
C ASP A 104 21.79 -12.02 10.63
N VAL A 105 20.64 -12.36 10.05
CA VAL A 105 20.41 -12.30 8.60
C VAL A 105 20.56 -10.86 8.10
N PHE A 106 20.03 -9.89 8.83
CA PHE A 106 20.17 -8.48 8.46
C PHE A 106 21.59 -7.97 8.68
N LYS A 107 22.27 -8.41 9.74
CA LYS A 107 23.70 -8.08 9.96
C LYS A 107 24.57 -8.60 8.82
N PHE A 108 24.31 -9.82 8.34
CA PHE A 108 24.98 -10.39 7.18
C PHE A 108 24.79 -9.53 5.92
N ILE A 109 23.55 -9.09 5.64
CA ILE A 109 23.27 -8.18 4.51
C ILE A 109 24.07 -6.88 4.61
N VAL A 110 24.22 -6.33 5.82
CA VAL A 110 25.00 -5.11 6.06
C VAL A 110 26.51 -5.34 5.85
N HIS A 111 27.05 -6.47 6.29
CA HIS A 111 28.48 -6.76 6.23
C HIS A 111 28.92 -7.20 4.83
N ASP A 112 28.27 -8.22 4.27
CA ASP A 112 28.69 -8.86 3.03
C ASP A 112 28.10 -8.20 1.78
N LYS A 113 27.16 -7.26 1.96
CA LYS A 113 26.43 -6.55 0.89
C LYS A 113 25.73 -7.49 -0.11
N LYS A 114 25.61 -8.76 0.24
CA LYS A 114 24.96 -9.83 -0.53
C LYS A 114 23.67 -10.22 0.16
N ASN A 115 22.66 -10.52 -0.65
CA ASN A 115 21.48 -11.21 -0.12
C ASN A 115 21.86 -12.66 0.16
N PRO A 116 21.39 -13.22 1.29
CA PRO A 116 21.41 -14.67 1.46
C PRO A 116 20.69 -15.31 0.28
N GLU A 117 21.28 -16.35 -0.32
CA GLU A 117 20.71 -17.04 -1.49
C GLU A 117 19.27 -17.54 -1.22
N ASN A 118 18.94 -17.80 0.04
CA ASN A 118 17.61 -18.22 0.52
C ASN A 118 16.91 -17.16 1.40
N PHE A 119 17.07 -15.86 1.13
CA PHE A 119 16.30 -14.85 1.87
C PHE A 119 14.80 -15.05 1.63
N VAL A 120 14.02 -15.21 2.71
CA VAL A 120 12.60 -15.56 2.76
C VAL A 120 11.85 -15.29 1.46
N HIS A 121 11.31 -16.36 0.87
CA HIS A 121 10.45 -16.26 -0.30
C HIS A 121 9.07 -15.77 0.13
N PHE A 122 8.77 -14.50 -0.10
CA PHE A 122 7.42 -13.97 0.05
C PHE A 122 6.62 -14.39 -1.19
N PRO A 123 5.51 -15.14 -1.05
CA PRO A 123 4.70 -15.54 -2.19
C PRO A 123 3.98 -14.32 -2.78
N CYS A 124 4.58 -13.70 -3.80
CA CYS A 124 4.01 -12.54 -4.49
C CYS A 124 3.00 -12.95 -5.59
N HIS A 125 3.15 -14.16 -6.13
CA HIS A 125 2.34 -14.70 -7.24
C HIS A 125 1.39 -15.79 -6.76
N THR A 126 0.49 -15.42 -5.84
CA THR A 126 -0.59 -16.33 -5.46
C THR A 126 -1.75 -16.20 -6.43
N GLN A 127 -2.50 -17.28 -6.65
CA GLN A 127 -3.73 -17.25 -7.46
C GLN A 127 -4.73 -16.19 -6.98
N VAL A 128 -4.73 -15.89 -5.68
CA VAL A 128 -5.56 -14.83 -5.09
C VAL A 128 -5.15 -13.45 -5.60
N VAL A 129 -3.84 -13.16 -5.63
CA VAL A 129 -3.31 -11.89 -6.16
C VAL A 129 -3.67 -11.75 -7.64
N GLU A 130 -3.52 -12.81 -8.44
CA GLU A 130 -3.88 -12.80 -9.87
C GLU A 130 -5.37 -12.50 -10.09
N ARG A 131 -6.26 -13.16 -9.34
CA ARG A 131 -7.71 -12.92 -9.39
C ARG A 131 -8.05 -11.48 -9.00
N TYR A 132 -7.38 -10.94 -7.97
CA TYR A 132 -7.60 -9.56 -7.52
C TYR A 132 -7.16 -8.54 -8.58
N VAL A 133 -5.99 -8.73 -9.18
CA VAL A 133 -5.51 -7.87 -10.28
C VAL A 133 -6.48 -7.89 -11.45
N LYS A 134 -7.00 -9.06 -11.83
CA LYS A 134 -8.02 -9.19 -12.87
C LYS A 134 -9.28 -8.40 -12.52
N LEU A 135 -9.85 -8.63 -11.33
CA LEU A 135 -11.06 -7.96 -10.88
C LEU A 135 -10.91 -6.43 -10.85
N VAL A 136 -9.79 -5.93 -10.32
CA VAL A 136 -9.50 -4.49 -10.30
C VAL A 136 -9.38 -3.96 -11.73
N THR A 137 -8.72 -4.70 -12.62
CA THR A 137 -8.58 -4.29 -14.02
C THR A 137 -9.94 -4.19 -14.71
N GLU A 138 -10.79 -5.19 -14.57
CA GLU A 138 -12.15 -5.21 -15.13
C GLU A 138 -12.98 -4.03 -14.59
N ALA A 139 -13.01 -3.83 -13.27
CA ALA A 139 -13.74 -2.72 -12.65
C ALA A 139 -13.21 -1.34 -13.09
N THR A 140 -11.89 -1.18 -13.22
CA THR A 140 -11.30 0.08 -13.69
C THR A 140 -11.58 0.35 -15.17
N ALA A 141 -11.69 -0.70 -15.99
CA ALA A 141 -12.02 -0.57 -17.40
C ALA A 141 -13.44 -0.06 -17.62
N GLU A 142 -14.40 -0.48 -16.79
CA GLU A 142 -15.79 -0.02 -16.84
C GLU A 142 -15.94 1.48 -16.61
N VAL A 143 -15.08 2.07 -15.77
CA VAL A 143 -15.11 3.51 -15.45
C VAL A 143 -14.13 4.34 -16.27
N TYR A 144 -13.39 3.72 -17.19
CA TYR A 144 -12.38 4.40 -17.98
C TYR A 144 -13.02 5.35 -19.00
N GLY A 145 -12.58 6.61 -19.02
CA GLY A 145 -13.10 7.66 -19.90
C GLY A 145 -14.13 8.58 -19.24
N PHE A 146 -14.29 9.80 -19.77
CA PHE A 146 -15.16 10.82 -19.16
C PHE A 146 -16.63 10.39 -19.09
N GLN A 147 -17.18 9.86 -20.19
CA GLN A 147 -18.60 9.48 -20.29
C GLN A 147 -18.92 8.32 -19.35
N ASN A 148 -18.11 7.25 -19.38
CA ASN A 148 -18.29 6.09 -18.52
C ASN A 148 -18.20 6.46 -17.04
N ARG A 149 -17.21 7.29 -16.67
CA ARG A 149 -17.05 7.78 -15.30
C ARG A 149 -18.25 8.63 -14.84
N ASP A 150 -18.71 9.57 -15.66
CA ASP A 150 -19.87 10.42 -15.34
C ASP A 150 -21.15 9.58 -15.21
N GLY A 151 -21.37 8.62 -16.12
CA GLY A 151 -22.47 7.66 -16.04
C GLY A 151 -22.44 6.82 -14.76
N PHE A 152 -21.27 6.29 -14.40
CA PHE A 152 -21.07 5.54 -13.15
C PHE A 152 -21.38 6.40 -11.92
N ILE A 153 -20.88 7.63 -11.86
CA ILE A 153 -21.12 8.57 -10.75
C ILE A 153 -22.62 8.87 -10.61
N ARG A 154 -23.30 9.21 -11.71
CA ARG A 154 -24.75 9.50 -11.69
C ARG A 154 -25.58 8.29 -11.28
N SER A 155 -25.26 7.11 -11.82
CA SER A 155 -25.91 5.85 -11.45
C SER A 155 -25.71 5.55 -9.96
N THR A 156 -24.50 5.77 -9.43
CA THR A 156 -24.19 5.60 -8.01
C THR A 156 -25.01 6.56 -7.14
N PHE A 157 -25.08 7.84 -7.48
CA PHE A 157 -25.91 8.81 -6.75
C PHE A 157 -27.40 8.46 -6.80
N PHE A 158 -27.89 8.02 -7.96
CA PHE A 158 -29.28 7.59 -8.10
C PHE A 158 -29.57 6.36 -7.23
N SER A 159 -28.72 5.35 -7.27
CA SER A 159 -28.81 4.16 -6.41
C SER A 159 -28.81 4.55 -4.92
N GLN A 160 -27.87 5.40 -4.49
CA GLN A 160 -27.80 5.91 -3.12
C GLN A 160 -29.05 6.69 -2.71
N SER A 161 -29.66 7.45 -3.62
CA SER A 161 -30.90 8.18 -3.34
C SER A 161 -32.13 7.29 -3.16
N ILE A 162 -32.09 6.07 -3.69
CA ILE A 162 -33.15 5.06 -3.53
C ILE A 162 -32.94 4.21 -2.28
N MET A 163 -31.68 4.06 -1.83
CA MET A 163 -31.36 3.29 -0.64
C MET A 163 -32.05 3.92 0.59
N PRO A 164 -32.83 3.14 1.36
CA PRO A 164 -33.44 3.65 2.58
C PRO A 164 -32.38 4.05 3.60
N GLU A 165 -32.63 5.12 4.36
CA GLU A 165 -31.84 5.41 5.55
C GLU A 165 -32.25 4.46 6.68
N PHE A 166 -31.25 3.94 7.38
CA PHE A 166 -31.43 3.03 8.52
C PHE A 166 -30.69 3.61 9.73
N ASP A 167 -31.37 3.69 10.86
CA ASP A 167 -30.74 4.11 12.13
C ASP A 167 -29.84 3.00 12.68
N HIS A 168 -30.23 1.74 12.46
CA HIS A 168 -29.51 0.58 12.95
C HIS A 168 -29.30 -0.48 11.87
N LYS A 169 -28.18 -1.21 11.95
CA LYS A 169 -27.86 -2.29 11.01
C LYS A 169 -28.90 -3.42 11.02
N ALA A 170 -29.62 -3.60 12.14
CA ALA A 170 -30.68 -4.59 12.26
C ALA A 170 -31.92 -4.28 11.40
N ASP A 171 -32.09 -3.03 10.99
CA ASP A 171 -33.23 -2.59 10.17
C ASP A 171 -33.05 -2.97 8.69
N PHE A 172 -31.84 -3.37 8.30
CA PHE A 172 -31.54 -3.88 6.97
C PHE A 172 -32.15 -5.28 6.79
N LYS A 173 -33.35 -5.32 6.19
CA LYS A 173 -33.98 -6.57 5.77
C LYS A 173 -33.36 -7.01 4.45
N SER A 174 -32.79 -8.21 4.42
CA SER A 174 -32.36 -8.83 3.17
C SER A 174 -33.55 -8.95 2.23
N LEU A 175 -33.36 -8.59 0.96
CA LEU A 175 -34.37 -8.82 -0.06
C LEU A 175 -34.71 -10.32 -0.10
N PRO A 176 -36.00 -10.69 -0.25
CA PRO A 176 -36.38 -12.08 -0.41
C PRO A 176 -35.61 -12.67 -1.60
N ALA A 177 -35.10 -13.89 -1.43
CA ALA A 177 -34.48 -14.63 -2.53
C ALA A 177 -35.60 -15.10 -3.46
N ASP A 178 -35.52 -14.70 -4.73
CA ASP A 178 -36.35 -15.23 -5.82
C ASP A 178 -35.94 -16.66 -6.19
#